data_AF-A0A519SRD7-F1
#
_entry.id   AF-A0A519SRD7-F1
#
_cell.length_a   1.000
_cell.length_b   1.000
_cell.length_c   1.000
_cell.angle_alpha   90.00
_cell.angle_beta   90.00
_cell.angle_gamma   90.00
#
_symmetry.space_group_name_H-M   'P 1'
#
loop_
_entity.id
_entity.type
_entity.pdbx_description
1 polymer ?
#
loop_
_entity_poly.entity_id
_entity_poly.type
_entity_poly.pdbx_seq_one_letter_code
_entity_poly.pdbx_strand_id
1 'polypeptide(L)'
;MAELYKQVVCDTFGDNKKNFDENRKQLVAEISDQNSMLTKIRALLLSDDIDVADYKIMKSKCEDKIVGLEAQLKELKDQANAKTDVSDIVDEALKRFKKLTELYSNGDIEAKRYIIGSIFPEKWTILENKGRTGKVNLAAHLIYQINSLLSHKKAEDRLKLELSPDWYPAPVPIAIGTNRHPFPSRTCGKTRTYYPRSLAVPSGSKTKKP
;
A
#
# COMPACT_ATOMS: atom_id res chain seq x y z
N MET A 1 3.14 -8.35 -17.86
CA MET A 1 3.43 -7.75 -16.54
C MET A 1 2.23 -7.76 -15.60
N ALA A 2 1.06 -7.24 -16.02
CA ALA A 2 -0.15 -7.24 -15.18
C ALA A 2 -0.63 -8.66 -14.79
N GLU A 3 -0.57 -9.62 -15.71
CA GLU A 3 -0.98 -11.02 -15.44
C GLU A 3 -0.06 -11.71 -14.42
N LEU A 4 1.25 -11.54 -14.56
CA LEU A 4 2.23 -12.08 -13.61
C LEU A 4 2.02 -11.49 -12.20
N TYR A 5 1.76 -10.19 -12.09
CA TYR A 5 1.45 -9.56 -10.81
C TYR A 5 0.19 -10.15 -10.19
N LYS A 6 -0.88 -10.30 -10.98
CA LYS A 6 -2.12 -10.93 -10.52
C LYS A 6 -1.86 -12.33 -10.00
N GLN A 7 -1.10 -13.14 -10.73
CA GLN A 7 -0.80 -14.52 -10.36
C GLN A 7 -0.06 -14.58 -9.01
N VAL A 8 1.02 -13.81 -8.83
CA VAL A 8 1.79 -13.78 -7.58
C VAL A 8 0.92 -13.35 -6.39
N VAL A 9 0.07 -12.33 -6.58
CA VAL A 9 -0.83 -11.88 -5.52
C VAL A 9 -1.86 -12.98 -5.20
N CYS A 10 -2.52 -13.55 -6.21
CA CYS A 10 -3.50 -14.62 -5.98
C CYS A 10 -2.88 -15.86 -5.33
N ASP A 11 -1.64 -16.23 -5.69
CA ASP A 11 -0.93 -17.37 -5.11
C ASP A 11 -0.64 -17.15 -3.63
N THR A 12 -0.07 -16.00 -3.27
CA THR A 12 0.22 -15.67 -1.85
C THR A 12 -1.05 -15.57 -1.00
N PHE A 13 -2.13 -15.04 -1.55
CA PHE A 13 -3.44 -15.03 -0.88
C PHE A 13 -4.06 -16.43 -0.80
N GLY A 14 -3.85 -17.27 -1.81
CA GLY A 14 -4.26 -18.67 -1.82
C GLY A 14 -3.60 -19.48 -0.70
N ASP A 15 -2.30 -19.28 -0.47
CA ASP A 15 -1.57 -19.94 0.61
C ASP A 15 -2.03 -19.46 2.00
N ASN A 16 -2.29 -18.15 2.16
CA ASN A 16 -2.92 -17.64 3.37
C ASN A 16 -4.32 -18.23 3.62
N LYS A 17 -5.10 -18.46 2.55
CA LYS A 17 -6.41 -19.11 2.64
C LYS A 17 -6.29 -20.57 3.06
N LYS A 18 -5.32 -21.32 2.52
CA LYS A 18 -5.05 -22.70 2.94
C LYS A 18 -4.67 -22.77 4.41
N ASN A 19 -3.74 -21.93 4.87
CA ASN A 19 -3.34 -21.86 6.28
C ASN A 19 -4.54 -21.54 7.19
N PHE A 20 -5.40 -20.61 6.77
CA PHE A 20 -6.63 -20.30 7.49
C PHE A 20 -7.58 -21.50 7.58
N ASP A 21 -7.76 -22.24 6.48
CA ASP A 21 -8.60 -23.44 6.46
C ASP A 21 -8.00 -24.58 7.30
N GLU A 22 -6.68 -24.72 7.32
CA GLU A 22 -5.95 -25.68 8.17
C GLU A 22 -6.12 -25.35 9.65
N ASN A 23 -5.92 -24.10 10.04
CA ASN A 23 -6.14 -23.65 11.43
C ASN A 23 -7.59 -23.92 11.88
N ARG A 24 -8.57 -23.65 11.01
CA ARG A 24 -9.98 -23.96 11.28
C ARG A 24 -10.20 -25.46 11.48
N LYS A 25 -9.61 -26.31 10.63
CA LYS A 25 -9.71 -27.77 10.76
C LYS A 25 -9.07 -28.26 12.07
N GLN A 26 -7.92 -27.71 12.45
CA GLN A 26 -7.24 -28.04 13.70
C GLN A 26 -8.12 -27.72 14.91
N LEU A 27 -8.72 -26.52 14.97
CA LEU A 27 -9.63 -26.16 16.07
C LEU A 27 -10.85 -27.09 16.15
N VAL A 28 -11.45 -27.45 15.01
CA VAL A 28 -12.57 -28.41 14.97
C VAL A 28 -12.14 -29.80 15.45
N ALA A 29 -10.95 -30.26 15.04
CA ALA A 29 -10.40 -31.53 15.49
C ALA A 29 -10.16 -31.52 17.00
N GLU A 30 -9.60 -30.44 17.54
CA GLU A 30 -9.35 -30.31 18.98
C GLU A 30 -10.65 -30.28 19.80
N ILE A 31 -11.70 -29.61 19.32
CA ILE A 31 -13.05 -29.66 19.92
C ILE A 31 -13.58 -31.09 19.92
N SER A 32 -13.41 -31.83 18.81
CA SER A 32 -13.80 -33.24 18.72
C SER A 32 -13.02 -34.10 19.71
N ASP A 33 -11.72 -33.85 19.88
CA ASP A 33 -10.87 -34.57 20.82
C ASP A 33 -11.29 -34.32 22.28
N GLN A 34 -11.60 -33.08 22.66
CA GLN A 34 -12.13 -32.78 24.00
C GLN A 34 -13.48 -33.46 24.24
N ASN A 35 -14.36 -33.52 23.24
CA ASN A 35 -15.63 -34.25 23.34
C ASN A 35 -15.43 -35.77 23.47
N SER A 36 -14.44 -36.33 22.76
CA SER A 36 -14.06 -37.73 22.91
C SER A 36 -13.52 -38.01 24.32
N MET A 37 -12.76 -37.06 24.88
CA MET A 37 -12.21 -37.15 26.23
C MET A 37 -13.32 -37.14 27.28
N LEU A 38 -14.32 -36.27 27.13
CA LEU A 38 -15.50 -36.27 27.99
C LEU A 38 -16.24 -37.61 27.96
N THR A 39 -16.35 -38.24 26.79
CA THR A 39 -16.94 -39.58 26.66
C THR A 39 -16.14 -40.64 27.41
N LYS A 40 -14.80 -40.58 27.32
CA LYS A 40 -13.91 -41.49 28.07
C LYS A 40 -14.02 -41.29 29.58
N ILE A 41 -14.04 -40.03 30.04
CA ILE A 41 -14.21 -39.67 31.45
C ILE A 41 -15.54 -40.20 32.00
N ARG A 42 -16.63 -40.10 31.21
CA ARG A 42 -17.93 -40.67 31.59
C ARG A 42 -17.89 -42.19 31.71
N ALA A 43 -17.17 -42.87 30.82
CA ALA A 43 -17.01 -44.32 30.90
C ALA A 43 -16.23 -44.75 32.15
N LEU A 44 -15.16 -44.03 32.50
CA LEU A 44 -14.37 -44.28 33.71
C LEU A 44 -15.17 -44.08 35.01
N LEU A 45 -16.08 -43.10 35.03
CA LEU A 45 -16.98 -42.91 36.16
C LEU A 45 -17.97 -44.07 36.29
N LEU A 46 -18.43 -44.63 35.17
CA LEU A 46 -19.35 -45.78 35.18
C LEU A 46 -18.67 -47.08 35.59
N SER A 47 -17.36 -47.20 35.38
CA SER A 47 -16.55 -48.33 35.87
C SER A 47 -16.08 -48.15 37.32
N ASP A 48 -16.50 -47.08 38.02
CA ASP A 48 -16.03 -46.70 39.37
C ASP A 48 -14.50 -46.57 39.48
N ASP A 49 -13.81 -46.30 38.35
CA ASP A 49 -12.35 -46.10 38.33
C ASP A 49 -11.94 -44.70 38.84
N ILE A 50 -12.88 -43.76 38.88
CA ILE A 50 -12.67 -42.38 39.34
C ILE A 50 -13.81 -41.93 40.26
N ASP A 51 -13.50 -41.05 41.23
CA ASP A 51 -14.51 -40.48 42.12
C ASP A 51 -15.30 -39.33 41.43
N VAL A 52 -16.48 -39.04 41.97
CA VAL A 52 -17.36 -37.96 41.52
C VAL A 52 -16.68 -36.59 41.64
N ALA A 53 -15.81 -36.40 42.63
CA ALA A 53 -15.03 -35.16 42.78
C ALA A 53 -14.06 -34.97 41.60
N ASP A 54 -13.31 -36.01 41.24
CA ASP A 54 -12.36 -35.99 40.12
C ASP A 54 -13.07 -35.80 38.78
N TYR A 55 -14.21 -36.47 38.59
CA TYR A 55 -15.06 -36.29 37.41
C TYR A 55 -15.44 -34.82 37.20
N LYS A 56 -15.90 -34.12 38.24
CA LYS A 56 -16.29 -32.71 38.14
C LYS A 56 -15.12 -31.82 37.72
N ILE A 57 -13.93 -32.06 38.27
CA ILE A 57 -12.72 -31.30 37.93
C ILE A 57 -12.33 -31.55 36.47
N MET A 58 -12.30 -32.80 36.03
CA MET A 58 -11.93 -33.15 34.66
C MET A 58 -12.96 -32.64 33.64
N LYS A 59 -14.25 -32.73 33.98
CA LYS A 59 -15.36 -32.21 33.16
C LYS A 59 -15.22 -30.71 32.96
N SER A 60 -15.05 -29.94 34.04
CA SER A 60 -14.86 -28.48 33.97
C SER A 60 -13.71 -28.12 33.04
N LYS A 61 -12.54 -28.76 33.20
CA LYS A 61 -11.37 -28.51 32.35
C LYS A 61 -11.64 -28.75 30.86
N CYS A 62 -12.42 -29.77 30.52
CA CYS A 62 -12.77 -30.06 29.13
C CYS A 62 -13.78 -29.03 28.59
N GLU A 63 -14.80 -28.68 29.39
CA GLU A 63 -15.80 -27.66 29.03
C GLU A 63 -15.17 -26.28 28.84
N ASP A 64 -14.27 -25.86 29.74
CA ASP A 64 -13.55 -24.60 29.65
C ASP A 64 -12.72 -24.52 28.35
N LYS A 65 -12.06 -25.63 27.97
CA LYS A 65 -11.32 -25.73 26.70
C LYS A 65 -12.24 -25.65 25.50
N ILE A 66 -13.38 -26.35 25.52
CA ILE A 66 -14.35 -26.32 24.42
C ILE A 66 -14.86 -24.89 24.22
N VAL A 67 -15.25 -24.20 25.29
CA VAL A 67 -15.70 -22.80 25.21
C VAL A 67 -14.63 -21.89 24.62
N GLY A 68 -13.37 -22.05 25.04
CA GLY A 68 -12.24 -21.29 24.48
C GLY A 68 -12.02 -21.56 22.98
N LEU A 69 -12.03 -22.82 22.57
CA LEU A 69 -11.86 -23.21 21.16
C LEU A 69 -13.03 -22.76 20.28
N GLU A 70 -14.26 -22.82 20.78
CA GLU A 70 -15.45 -22.32 20.08
C GLU A 70 -15.42 -20.81 19.89
N ALA A 71 -14.93 -20.06 20.89
CA ALA A 71 -14.73 -18.62 20.77
C ALA A 71 -13.72 -18.29 19.67
N GLN A 72 -12.57 -18.97 19.64
CA GLN A 72 -11.56 -18.81 18.58
C GLN A 72 -12.12 -19.15 17.19
N LEU A 73 -12.92 -20.21 17.10
CA LEU A 73 -13.55 -20.62 15.85
C LEU A 73 -14.56 -19.56 15.36
N LYS A 74 -15.30 -18.95 16.29
CA LYS A 74 -16.22 -17.84 15.98
C LYS A 74 -15.46 -16.62 15.46
N GLU A 75 -14.38 -16.21 16.13
CA GLU A 75 -13.52 -15.11 15.68
C GLU A 75 -12.98 -15.34 14.27
N LEU A 76 -12.51 -16.56 13.97
CA LEU A 76 -12.05 -16.91 12.63
C LEU A 76 -13.19 -16.82 11.60
N LYS A 77 -14.39 -17.29 11.92
CA LYS A 77 -15.56 -17.18 11.02
C LYS A 77 -15.91 -15.73 10.71
N ASP A 78 -15.88 -14.87 11.72
CA ASP A 78 -16.17 -13.45 11.56
C ASP A 78 -15.13 -12.77 10.64
N GLN A 79 -13.85 -13.16 10.75
CA GLN A 79 -12.80 -12.73 9.82
C GLN A 79 -12.98 -13.27 8.39
N ALA A 80 -13.57 -14.46 8.22
CA ALA A 80 -13.79 -15.07 6.91
C ALA A 80 -14.98 -14.47 6.15
N ASN A 81 -16.02 -14.01 6.84
CA ASN A 81 -17.24 -13.47 6.22
C ASN A 81 -17.02 -12.10 5.55
N ALA A 82 -15.91 -11.41 5.85
CA ALA A 82 -15.51 -10.16 5.21
C ALA A 82 -14.80 -10.37 3.84
N LYS A 83 -14.73 -11.60 3.33
CA LYS A 83 -13.92 -11.93 2.15
C LYS A 83 -14.59 -11.50 0.85
N THR A 84 -14.18 -10.33 0.37
CA THR A 84 -14.27 -9.94 -1.04
C THR A 84 -13.32 -10.82 -1.88
N ASP A 85 -13.72 -11.23 -3.08
CA ASP A 85 -12.86 -11.99 -3.98
C ASP A 85 -11.61 -11.16 -4.35
N VAL A 86 -10.46 -11.59 -3.81
CA VAL A 86 -9.17 -10.89 -3.98
C VAL A 86 -8.80 -10.78 -5.45
N SER A 87 -9.13 -11.78 -6.27
CA SER A 87 -8.91 -11.75 -7.72
C SER A 87 -9.59 -10.54 -8.37
N ASP A 88 -10.85 -10.28 -8.00
CA ASP A 88 -11.64 -9.20 -8.61
C ASP A 88 -11.12 -7.83 -8.19
N ILE A 89 -10.72 -7.70 -6.92
CA ILE A 89 -10.07 -6.48 -6.41
C ILE A 89 -8.78 -6.20 -7.19
N VAL A 90 -7.95 -7.24 -7.40
CA VAL A 90 -6.69 -7.10 -8.13
C VAL A 90 -6.94 -6.74 -9.59
N ASP A 91 -7.94 -7.35 -10.23
CA ASP A 91 -8.32 -7.02 -11.61
C ASP A 91 -8.81 -5.56 -11.74
N GLU A 92 -9.63 -5.10 -10.81
CA GLU A 92 -10.07 -3.70 -10.77
C GLU A 92 -8.89 -2.75 -10.57
N ALA A 93 -8.01 -3.04 -9.63
CA ALA A 93 -6.83 -2.22 -9.35
C ALA A 93 -5.93 -2.12 -10.60
N LEU A 94 -5.66 -3.24 -11.26
CA LEU A 94 -4.86 -3.27 -12.49
C LEU A 94 -5.53 -2.50 -13.63
N LYS A 95 -6.85 -2.61 -13.79
CA LYS A 95 -7.60 -1.82 -14.79
C LYS A 95 -7.47 -0.31 -14.53
N ARG A 96 -7.55 0.12 -13.26
CA ARG A 96 -7.38 1.53 -12.88
C ARG A 96 -5.96 2.01 -13.11
N PHE A 97 -4.95 1.23 -12.72
CA PHE A 97 -3.54 1.59 -12.93
C PHE A 97 -3.17 1.70 -14.41
N LYS A 98 -3.70 0.84 -15.29
CA LYS A 98 -3.48 0.96 -16.74
C LYS A 98 -3.98 2.29 -17.32
N LYS A 99 -5.04 2.86 -16.74
CA LYS A 99 -5.62 4.14 -17.16
C LYS A 99 -4.97 5.35 -16.48
N LEU A 100 -4.04 5.14 -15.54
CA LEU A 100 -3.49 6.23 -14.72
C LEU A 100 -2.80 7.32 -15.56
N THR A 101 -2.07 6.94 -16.60
CA THR A 101 -1.42 7.88 -17.53
C THR A 101 -2.44 8.73 -18.28
N GLU A 102 -3.51 8.11 -18.77
CA GLU A 102 -4.60 8.80 -19.46
C GLU A 102 -5.34 9.75 -18.50
N LEU A 103 -5.66 9.28 -17.29
CA LEU A 103 -6.30 10.07 -16.24
C LEU A 103 -5.44 11.28 -15.84
N TYR A 104 -4.12 11.13 -15.80
CA TYR A 104 -3.22 12.25 -15.52
C TYR A 104 -3.15 13.23 -16.68
N SER A 105 -2.98 12.78 -17.93
CA SER A 105 -2.88 13.67 -19.09
C SER A 105 -4.16 14.47 -19.33
N ASN A 106 -5.32 13.80 -19.26
CA ASN A 106 -6.63 14.37 -19.58
C ASN A 106 -7.31 15.03 -18.38
N GLY A 107 -6.82 14.80 -17.16
CA GLY A 107 -7.40 15.32 -15.93
C GLY A 107 -7.19 16.83 -15.73
N ASP A 108 -8.15 17.44 -15.03
CA ASP A 108 -8.01 18.81 -14.53
C ASP A 108 -6.93 18.93 -13.45
N ILE A 109 -6.54 20.15 -13.09
CA ILE A 109 -5.55 20.49 -12.08
C ILE A 109 -5.82 19.76 -10.76
N GLU A 110 -7.08 19.64 -10.34
CA GLU A 110 -7.44 18.91 -9.12
C GLU A 110 -7.16 17.41 -9.23
N ALA A 111 -7.55 16.77 -10.33
CA ALA A 111 -7.31 15.35 -10.57
C ALA A 111 -5.80 15.05 -10.65
N LYS A 112 -5.03 15.91 -11.33
CA LYS A 112 -3.56 15.83 -11.38
C LYS A 112 -2.94 15.95 -9.99
N ARG A 113 -3.43 16.89 -9.19
CA ARG A 113 -2.97 17.07 -7.80
C ARG A 113 -3.29 15.84 -6.93
N TYR A 114 -4.46 15.25 -7.09
CA TYR A 114 -4.85 14.04 -6.38
C TYR A 114 -3.93 12.85 -6.72
N ILE A 115 -3.67 12.64 -8.01
CA ILE A 115 -2.76 11.59 -8.48
C ILE A 115 -1.35 11.81 -7.90
N ILE A 116 -0.83 13.03 -7.99
CA ILE A 116 0.49 13.38 -7.42
C ILE A 116 0.50 13.17 -5.90
N GLY A 117 -0.56 13.57 -5.19
CA GLY A 117 -0.68 13.40 -3.74
C GLY A 117 -0.76 11.93 -3.30
N SER A 118 -1.28 11.04 -4.15
CA SER A 118 -1.28 9.59 -3.87
C SER A 118 0.13 8.97 -3.92
N ILE A 119 1.02 9.55 -4.73
CA ILE A 119 2.42 9.14 -4.87
C ILE A 119 3.29 9.80 -3.80
N PHE A 120 3.02 11.07 -3.48
CA PHE A 120 3.77 11.88 -2.51
C PHE A 120 2.82 12.34 -1.39
N PRO A 121 2.68 11.56 -0.31
CA PRO A 121 1.77 11.90 0.79
C PRO A 121 2.19 13.15 1.57
N GLU A 122 3.47 13.52 1.52
CA GLU A 122 4.02 14.67 2.23
C GLU A 122 3.96 15.95 1.39
N LYS A 123 3.78 17.09 2.09
CA LYS A 123 3.83 18.42 1.45
C LYS A 123 5.23 18.67 0.90
N TRP A 124 5.28 19.27 -0.28
CA TRP A 124 6.55 19.67 -0.89
C TRP A 124 7.16 20.85 -0.14
N THR A 125 8.43 20.70 0.26
CA THR A 125 9.20 21.76 0.90
C THR A 125 10.26 22.25 -0.09
N ILE A 126 10.21 23.53 -0.42
CA ILE A 126 11.20 24.18 -1.26
C ILE A 126 12.15 24.92 -0.32
N LEU A 127 13.37 24.39 -0.16
CA LEU A 127 14.45 25.05 0.57
C LEU A 127 15.55 25.44 -0.42
N GLU A 128 15.99 26.71 -0.34
CA GLU A 128 17.16 27.31 -1.00
C GLU A 128 17.56 26.65 -2.34
N ASN A 129 16.79 26.94 -3.40
CA ASN A 129 17.08 26.57 -4.79
C ASN A 129 17.22 25.07 -5.10
N LYS A 130 16.91 24.18 -4.15
CA LYS A 130 16.82 22.73 -4.38
C LYS A 130 15.46 22.23 -3.93
N GLY A 131 14.55 22.04 -4.88
CA GLY A 131 13.27 21.37 -4.60
C GLY A 131 13.52 19.92 -4.17
N ARG A 132 13.25 19.59 -2.91
CA ARG A 132 13.21 18.20 -2.46
C ARG A 132 11.77 17.70 -2.56
N THR A 133 11.57 16.63 -3.31
CA THR A 133 10.29 15.93 -3.31
C THR A 133 10.13 15.23 -1.96
N GLY A 134 8.92 15.28 -1.39
CA GLY A 134 8.60 14.57 -0.15
C GLY A 134 8.75 13.06 -0.29
N LYS A 135 8.68 12.33 0.83
CA LYS A 135 8.80 10.86 0.83
C LYS A 135 7.81 10.23 -0.16
N VAL A 136 8.28 9.26 -0.95
CA VAL A 136 7.44 8.49 -1.89
C VAL A 136 6.62 7.46 -1.13
N ASN A 137 5.36 7.27 -1.51
CA ASN A 137 4.51 6.19 -1.02
C ASN A 137 5.18 4.83 -1.29
N LEU A 138 5.17 3.93 -0.30
CA LEU A 138 5.77 2.60 -0.40
C LEU A 138 5.29 1.83 -1.65
N ALA A 139 3.99 1.90 -1.97
CA ALA A 139 3.44 1.22 -3.15
C ALA A 139 4.07 1.75 -4.45
N ALA A 140 4.19 3.07 -4.60
CA ALA A 140 4.84 3.68 -5.75
C ALA A 140 6.34 3.36 -5.78
N HIS A 141 7.01 3.37 -4.63
CA HIS A 141 8.42 2.99 -4.52
C HIS A 141 8.67 1.56 -5.02
N LEU A 142 7.86 0.59 -4.57
CA LEU A 142 7.96 -0.82 -5.01
C LEU A 142 7.76 -0.96 -6.52
N ILE A 143 6.81 -0.21 -7.10
CA ILE A 143 6.57 -0.19 -8.55
C ILE A 143 7.80 0.35 -9.30
N TYR A 144 8.43 1.43 -8.82
CA TYR A 144 9.63 1.99 -9.45
C TYR A 144 10.87 1.08 -9.30
N GLN A 145 10.96 0.35 -8.18
CA GLN A 145 12.08 -0.55 -7.88
C GLN A 145 12.16 -1.75 -8.83
N ILE A 146 11.03 -2.16 -9.40
CA ILE A 146 10.94 -3.23 -10.43
C ILE A 146 11.85 -2.91 -11.63
N ASN A 147 11.99 -1.63 -11.99
CA ASN A 147 12.74 -1.23 -13.19
C ASN A 147 14.26 -1.12 -12.97
N SER A 148 14.74 -1.03 -11.73
CA SER A 148 16.18 -0.83 -11.42
C SER A 148 16.86 -2.01 -10.73
N LEU A 149 16.13 -2.82 -9.93
CA LEU A 149 16.74 -3.94 -9.18
C LEU A 149 16.59 -5.31 -9.83
N LEU A 150 15.61 -5.48 -10.74
CA LEU A 150 15.36 -6.78 -11.39
C LEU A 150 16.14 -6.96 -12.70
N SER A 151 16.72 -5.89 -13.25
CA SER A 151 17.61 -5.96 -14.42
C SER A 151 18.91 -6.72 -14.12
N HIS A 152 19.39 -6.65 -12.88
CA HIS A 152 20.70 -7.20 -12.49
C HIS A 152 20.67 -8.66 -12.01
N LYS A 153 19.49 -9.28 -11.89
CA LYS A 153 19.35 -10.70 -11.48
C LYS A 153 19.26 -11.69 -12.64
N LYS A 154 19.58 -11.25 -13.87
CA LYS A 154 19.64 -12.12 -15.06
C LYS A 154 21.05 -12.56 -15.45
N ALA A 155 22.06 -12.26 -14.63
CA ALA A 155 23.42 -12.79 -14.75
C ALA A 155 23.79 -13.44 -13.42
N GLU A 156 23.90 -14.77 -13.42
CA GLU A 156 24.41 -15.58 -12.32
C GLU A 156 25.81 -15.11 -11.90
N ASP A 157 26.16 -15.34 -10.64
CA ASP A 157 27.52 -15.27 -10.09
C ASP A 157 28.28 -13.94 -10.27
N ARG A 158 28.44 -13.20 -9.15
CA ARG A 158 29.76 -12.84 -8.58
C ARG A 158 29.65 -11.73 -7.51
N LEU A 159 30.19 -12.06 -6.33
CA LEU A 159 30.78 -11.19 -5.30
C LEU A 159 29.91 -10.68 -4.13
N LYS A 160 30.10 -11.39 -3.00
CA LYS A 160 30.26 -10.93 -1.60
C LYS A 160 29.79 -9.52 -1.27
N LEU A 161 28.71 -9.47 -0.49
CA LEU A 161 28.05 -8.29 0.03
C LEU A 161 28.73 -7.81 1.33
N GLU A 162 29.57 -6.78 1.25
CA GLU A 162 29.86 -5.89 2.39
C GLU A 162 28.95 -4.67 2.23
N LEU A 163 28.00 -4.51 3.16
CA LEU A 163 27.07 -3.38 3.21
C LEU A 163 27.81 -2.15 3.76
N SER A 164 27.97 -1.11 2.94
CA SER A 164 28.34 0.23 3.42
C SER A 164 27.17 1.22 3.26
N PRO A 165 26.77 1.93 4.33
CA PRO A 165 25.74 2.95 4.30
C PRO A 165 26.35 4.31 3.97
N ASP A 166 26.34 4.71 2.70
CA ASP A 166 26.24 6.12 2.28
C ASP A 166 26.43 6.23 0.76
N TRP A 167 25.33 6.43 0.02
CA TRP A 167 25.36 7.23 -1.22
C TRP A 167 23.95 7.59 -1.69
N TYR A 168 23.52 8.83 -1.44
CA TYR A 168 22.64 9.54 -2.35
C TYR A 168 23.54 10.49 -3.17
N PRO A 169 23.60 10.39 -4.50
CA PRO A 169 24.35 11.37 -5.28
C PRO A 169 23.64 12.72 -5.23
N ALA A 170 24.38 13.75 -4.81
CA ALA A 170 23.97 15.14 -4.93
C ALA A 170 23.75 15.53 -6.41
N PRO A 171 22.82 16.43 -6.73
CA PRO A 171 22.62 16.89 -8.10
C PRO A 171 23.79 17.79 -8.52
N VAL A 172 24.36 17.49 -9.69
CA VAL A 172 25.46 18.23 -10.32
C VAL A 172 24.98 19.65 -10.68
N PRO A 173 25.70 20.72 -10.29
CA PRO A 173 25.36 22.08 -10.70
C PRO A 173 25.79 22.33 -12.15
N ILE A 174 24.89 22.85 -12.97
CA ILE A 174 25.19 23.35 -14.31
C ILE A 174 25.84 24.73 -14.15
N ALA A 175 27.16 24.79 -14.32
CA ALA A 175 27.90 26.05 -14.38
C ALA A 175 27.91 26.58 -15.83
N ILE A 176 27.47 27.82 -15.98
CA ILE A 176 27.59 28.62 -17.20
C ILE A 176 29.07 29.00 -17.36
N GLY A 177 29.66 28.70 -18.52
CA GLY A 177 31.05 29.03 -18.85
C GLY A 177 31.23 29.13 -20.36
N THR A 178 31.30 30.37 -20.82
CA THR A 178 31.60 30.90 -22.15
C THR A 178 32.60 30.10 -23.02
N ASN A 179 32.27 29.89 -24.31
CA ASN A 179 33.15 30.29 -25.41
C ASN A 179 32.41 30.37 -26.76
N ARG A 180 32.56 31.52 -27.41
CA ARG A 180 32.05 31.86 -28.76
C ARG A 180 32.99 31.31 -29.83
N HIS A 181 32.48 31.10 -31.05
CA HIS A 181 33.02 31.54 -32.36
C HIS A 181 32.06 31.10 -33.51
N PRO A 182 32.06 31.68 -34.74
CA PRO A 182 31.18 32.82 -35.09
C PRO A 182 30.40 32.70 -36.45
N PHE A 183 29.58 33.74 -36.72
CA PHE A 183 29.00 34.24 -38.00
C PHE A 183 27.77 33.53 -38.65
N PRO A 184 26.94 34.23 -39.49
CA PRO A 184 26.98 35.64 -39.89
C PRO A 184 25.67 36.46 -39.71
N SER A 185 25.87 37.78 -39.75
CA SER A 185 24.93 38.89 -39.74
C SER A 185 23.97 38.95 -40.94
N ARG A 186 22.69 39.24 -40.67
CA ARG A 186 21.84 40.09 -41.52
C ARG A 186 20.99 41.02 -40.64
N THR A 187 20.83 42.22 -41.14
CA THR A 187 20.37 43.46 -40.50
C THR A 187 18.85 43.65 -40.56
N CYS A 188 18.39 44.64 -39.76
CA CYS A 188 17.09 45.36 -39.83
C CYS A 188 15.84 44.62 -39.31
N GLY A 189 15.02 45.14 -38.38
CA GLY A 189 15.05 46.41 -37.66
C GLY A 189 13.81 46.59 -36.75
N LYS A 190 13.96 47.52 -35.80
CA LYS A 190 12.94 48.38 -35.14
C LYS A 190 11.89 47.77 -34.19
N THR A 191 12.22 47.87 -32.89
CA THR A 191 11.47 48.54 -31.79
C THR A 191 9.93 48.50 -31.76
N ARG A 192 9.36 47.99 -30.66
CA ARG A 192 8.48 48.77 -29.76
C ARG A 192 8.13 48.01 -28.47
N THR A 193 8.48 48.61 -27.33
CA THR A 193 7.93 48.31 -26.01
C THR A 193 6.58 49.02 -25.85
N TYR A 194 5.57 48.34 -25.29
CA TYR A 194 4.35 48.95 -24.76
C TYR A 194 3.76 48.07 -23.65
N TYR A 195 3.77 48.57 -22.41
CA TYR A 195 2.78 48.24 -21.38
C TYR A 195 2.20 49.58 -20.92
N PRO A 196 0.87 49.82 -21.03
CA PRO A 196 0.28 51.05 -20.53
C PRO A 196 -0.04 50.96 -19.03
N ARG A 197 0.14 52.11 -18.38
CA ARG A 197 -0.14 52.42 -16.99
C ARG A 197 -1.50 53.12 -16.87
N SER A 198 -2.26 52.75 -15.83
CA SER A 198 -3.31 53.50 -15.09
C SER A 198 -4.62 53.89 -15.78
N LEU A 199 -5.73 53.74 -15.04
CA LEU A 199 -6.56 54.83 -14.44
C LEU A 199 -7.76 54.17 -13.71
N ALA A 200 -7.83 54.30 -12.37
CA ALA A 200 -8.66 55.26 -11.62
C ALA A 200 -10.15 54.88 -11.53
N VAL A 201 -10.61 54.60 -10.30
CA VAL A 201 -12.04 54.51 -9.91
C VAL A 201 -12.29 55.62 -8.87
N PRO A 202 -13.27 56.52 -9.07
CA PRO A 202 -13.58 57.57 -8.10
C PRO A 202 -14.68 57.15 -7.11
N SER A 203 -14.70 57.84 -5.97
CA SER A 203 -15.56 57.66 -4.80
C SER A 203 -16.72 58.68 -4.73
N GLY A 204 -17.85 58.23 -4.13
CA GLY A 204 -18.90 59.04 -3.45
C GLY A 204 -20.10 59.52 -4.32
N SER A 205 -21.33 59.73 -3.85
CA SER A 205 -22.07 59.46 -2.60
C SER A 205 -23.56 59.89 -2.77
N LYS A 206 -24.45 59.42 -1.88
CA LYS A 206 -25.78 59.97 -1.45
C LYS A 206 -27.13 59.48 -2.06
N THR A 207 -27.84 58.70 -1.24
CA THR A 207 -29.23 58.82 -0.73
C THR A 207 -30.41 59.22 -1.64
N LYS A 208 -31.48 58.39 -1.64
CA LYS A 208 -32.81 58.72 -1.06
C LYS A 208 -33.78 57.52 -1.09
N LYS A 209 -34.39 57.25 0.08
CA LYS A 209 -35.70 56.59 0.31
C LYS A 209 -36.83 57.61 0.02
N PRO A 210 -38.14 57.29 0.08
CA PRO A 210 -38.84 56.14 0.67
C PRO A 210 -39.13 54.98 -0.27
#